data_AF-A0A843JIV3-F1
#
_entry.id   AF-A0A843JIV3-F1
#
_cell.length_a   1.000
_cell.length_b   1.000
_cell.length_c   1.000
_cell.angle_alpha   90.00
_cell.angle_beta   90.00
_cell.angle_gamma   90.00
#
_symmetry.space_group_name_H-M   'P 1'
#
loop_
_entity.id
_entity.type
_entity.pdbx_description
1 polymer ?
#
loop_
_entity_poly.entity_id
_entity_poly.type
_entity_poly.pdbx_seq_one_letter_code
_entity_poly.pdbx_strand_id
1 'polypeptide(L)'
;EEWNAYQKITELMLDETDYQQIQGRAFKKKSAWRKYARAFNITTEIIDKDIVKTDKGQVKEASFIVRATLPTGRYADGWGNCSRQEGNKAHPNHDIPATAMTRATNRAIADLIGAGEVTAEEIQAEEQMAKVARAKAKLRKKDDNVIDVEAE
;
A
#
# COMPACT_ATOMS: atom_id res chain seq x y z
N GLU A 1 18.03 -3.52 23.62
CA GLU A 1 16.91 -4.13 24.39
C GLU A 1 15.54 -3.78 23.80
N GLU A 2 15.29 -2.52 23.45
CA GLU A 2 14.00 -2.04 22.90
C GLU A 2 13.53 -2.79 21.64
N TRP A 3 14.45 -3.13 20.72
CA TRP A 3 14.13 -3.93 19.54
C TRP A 3 13.62 -5.35 19.88
N ASN A 4 14.19 -6.00 20.89
CA ASN A 4 13.74 -7.33 21.31
C ASN A 4 12.37 -7.26 22.01
N ALA A 5 12.08 -6.16 22.72
CA ALA A 5 10.76 -5.92 23.28
C ALA A 5 9.71 -5.73 22.18
N TYR A 6 10.05 -4.97 21.13
CA TYR A 6 9.20 -4.82 19.94
C TYR A 6 8.87 -6.16 19.28
N GLN A 7 9.88 -7.02 19.09
CA GLN A 7 9.68 -8.35 18.48
C GLN A 7 8.77 -9.24 19.35
N LYS A 8 9.00 -9.27 20.66
CA LYS A 8 8.14 -10.03 21.59
C LYS A 8 6.70 -9.51 21.63
N ILE A 9 6.50 -8.19 21.66
CA ILE A 9 5.16 -7.60 21.63
C ILE A 9 4.46 -7.94 20.31
N THR A 10 5.21 -7.94 19.21
CA THR A 10 4.71 -8.29 17.88
C THR A 10 4.23 -9.74 17.82
N GLU A 11 5.01 -10.69 18.35
CA GLU A 11 4.62 -12.10 18.44
C GLU A 11 3.38 -12.33 19.30
N LEU A 12 3.20 -11.53 20.36
CA LEU A 12 2.04 -11.64 21.25
C LEU A 12 0.77 -10.97 20.68
N MET A 13 0.92 -9.93 19.86
CA MET A 13 -0.21 -9.17 19.32
C MET A 13 -0.73 -9.67 17.98
N LEU A 14 0.17 -10.13 17.13
CA LEU A 14 -0.17 -10.47 15.75
C LEU A 14 -0.30 -11.98 15.61
N ASP A 15 -1.30 -12.39 14.85
CA ASP A 15 -1.53 -13.78 14.48
C ASP A 15 -1.29 -13.96 12.98
N GLU A 16 -1.31 -15.19 12.47
CA GLU A 16 -1.06 -15.47 11.06
C GLU A 16 -2.03 -14.75 10.10
N THR A 17 -3.23 -14.37 10.57
CA THR A 17 -4.22 -13.69 9.73
C THR A 17 -3.80 -12.25 9.41
N ASP A 18 -2.97 -11.65 10.27
CA ASP A 18 -2.42 -10.31 10.10
C ASP A 18 -1.29 -10.23 9.07
N TYR A 19 -0.79 -11.38 8.62
CA TYR A 19 0.28 -11.45 7.65
C TYR A 19 -0.23 -11.90 6.28
N GLN A 20 0.40 -11.35 5.24
CA GLN A 20 0.24 -11.77 3.87
C GLN A 20 1.58 -12.29 3.37
N GLN A 21 1.60 -13.53 2.88
CA GLN A 21 2.78 -14.07 2.19
C GLN A 21 2.83 -13.52 0.77
N ILE A 22 3.93 -12.85 0.42
CA ILE A 22 4.20 -12.32 -0.92
C ILE A 22 5.68 -12.63 -1.24
N GLN A 23 5.95 -13.34 -2.34
CA GLN A 23 7.32 -13.72 -2.75
C GLN A 23 8.15 -14.42 -1.65
N GLY A 24 7.49 -15.23 -0.80
CA GLY A 24 8.16 -15.96 0.29
C GLY A 24 8.54 -15.09 1.50
N ARG A 25 8.07 -13.85 1.57
CA ARG A 25 8.19 -12.98 2.75
C ARG A 25 6.80 -12.67 3.32
N ALA A 26 6.71 -12.63 4.65
CA ALA A 26 5.51 -12.23 5.37
C ALA A 26 5.45 -10.71 5.48
N PHE A 27 4.35 -10.11 5.03
CA PHE A 27 4.10 -8.68 5.12
C PHE A 27 2.88 -8.41 6.01
N LYS A 28 2.98 -7.41 6.87
CA LYS A 28 1.90 -6.97 7.74
C LYS A 28 0.78 -6.30 6.94
N LYS A 29 -0.45 -6.79 7.09
CA LYS A 29 -1.67 -6.22 6.50
C LYS A 29 -2.16 -5.02 7.31
N LYS A 30 -3.14 -4.30 6.78
CA LYS A 30 -3.92 -3.27 7.52
C LYS A 30 -4.35 -3.70 8.93
N SER A 31 -4.77 -4.96 9.14
CA SER A 31 -5.21 -5.43 10.46
C SER A 31 -4.10 -5.35 11.51
N ALA A 32 -2.87 -5.72 11.14
CA ALA A 32 -1.69 -5.64 12.00
C ALA A 32 -1.47 -4.21 12.50
N TRP A 33 -1.45 -3.24 11.57
CA TRP A 33 -1.23 -1.83 11.88
C TRP A 33 -2.34 -1.25 12.76
N ARG A 34 -3.59 -1.71 12.58
CA ARG A 34 -4.71 -1.30 13.43
C ARG A 34 -4.63 -1.90 14.83
N LYS A 35 -4.15 -3.14 14.98
CA LYS A 35 -3.85 -3.74 16.30
C LYS A 35 -2.78 -2.93 17.02
N TYR A 36 -1.68 -2.57 16.34
CA TYR A 36 -0.66 -1.70 16.93
C TYR A 36 -1.21 -0.33 17.34
N ALA A 37 -2.01 0.31 16.49
CA ALA A 37 -2.58 1.61 16.85
C ALA A 37 -3.45 1.53 18.12
N ARG A 38 -4.25 0.47 18.26
CA ARG A 38 -5.09 0.24 19.45
C ARG A 38 -4.26 -0.07 20.70
N ALA A 39 -3.17 -0.81 20.54
CA ALA A 39 -2.27 -1.24 21.59
C ALA A 39 -1.42 -0.11 22.18
N PHE A 40 -0.85 0.72 21.32
CA PHE A 40 0.04 1.82 21.71
C PHE A 40 -0.72 3.15 21.87
N ASN A 41 -2.06 3.11 21.82
CA ASN A 41 -2.93 4.29 21.90
C ASN A 41 -2.59 5.37 20.85
N ILE A 42 -2.24 4.94 19.64
CA ILE A 42 -1.89 5.85 18.54
C ILE A 42 -3.19 6.38 17.93
N THR A 43 -3.28 7.70 17.82
CA THR A 43 -4.33 8.37 17.04
C THR A 43 -3.80 8.69 15.64
N THR A 44 -4.69 8.73 14.65
CA THR A 44 -4.32 9.07 13.28
C THR A 44 -5.24 10.15 12.73
N GLU A 45 -4.68 11.15 12.05
CA GLU A 45 -5.42 12.23 11.41
C GLU A 45 -4.97 12.42 9.97
N ILE A 46 -5.91 12.79 9.08
CA ILE A 46 -5.58 13.14 7.69
C ILE A 46 -5.14 14.61 7.70
N ILE A 47 -3.88 14.86 7.38
CA ILE A 47 -3.31 16.20 7.29
C ILE A 47 -3.60 16.82 5.92
N ASP A 48 -3.45 16.02 4.87
CA ASP A 48 -3.69 16.47 3.50
C ASP A 48 -4.30 15.34 2.66
N LYS A 49 -5.11 15.73 1.68
CA LYS A 49 -5.67 14.81 0.69
C LYS A 49 -5.81 15.51 -0.66
N ASP A 50 -5.34 14.83 -1.69
CA ASP A 50 -5.56 15.20 -3.08
C ASP A 50 -6.20 14.04 -3.83
N ILE A 51 -7.27 14.31 -4.59
CA ILE A 51 -8.01 13.30 -5.35
C ILE A 51 -8.26 13.85 -6.75
N VAL A 52 -7.48 13.36 -7.71
CA VAL A 52 -7.57 13.73 -9.11
C VAL A 52 -8.66 12.89 -9.78
N LYS A 53 -9.67 13.56 -10.34
CA LYS A 53 -10.74 12.93 -11.12
C LYS A 53 -10.57 13.24 -12.61
N THR A 54 -11.04 12.35 -13.48
CA THR A 54 -11.18 12.60 -14.91
C THR A 54 -12.44 13.41 -15.21
N ASP A 55 -12.54 13.95 -16.42
CA ASP A 55 -13.70 14.71 -16.89
C ASP A 55 -15.02 13.90 -16.83
N LYS A 56 -14.92 12.57 -16.84
CA LYS A 56 -16.04 11.64 -16.69
C LYS A 56 -16.37 11.31 -15.21
N GLY A 57 -15.78 12.03 -14.26
CA GLY A 57 -16.00 11.86 -12.82
C GLY A 57 -15.34 10.62 -12.21
N GLN A 58 -14.46 9.93 -12.93
CA GLN A 58 -13.76 8.75 -12.43
C GLN A 58 -12.51 9.16 -11.66
N VAL A 59 -12.24 8.53 -10.51
CA VAL A 59 -10.99 8.79 -9.79
C VAL A 59 -9.81 8.22 -10.60
N LYS A 60 -8.84 9.08 -10.89
CA LYS A 60 -7.60 8.76 -11.62
C LYS A 60 -6.47 8.45 -10.64
N GLU A 61 -6.33 9.28 -9.62
CA GLU A 61 -5.25 9.20 -8.64
C GLU A 61 -5.71 9.81 -7.32
N ALA A 62 -5.20 9.28 -6.22
CA ALA A 62 -5.42 9.85 -4.90
C ALA A 62 -4.12 9.80 -4.09
N SER A 63 -3.83 10.88 -3.37
CA SER A 63 -2.69 11.04 -2.49
C SER A 63 -3.17 11.52 -1.12
N PHE A 64 -2.61 10.95 -0.06
CA PHE A 64 -2.95 11.29 1.32
C PHE A 64 -1.66 11.48 2.12
N ILE A 65 -1.69 12.45 3.04
CA ILE A 65 -0.73 12.58 4.13
C ILE A 65 -1.49 12.34 5.43
N VAL A 66 -1.07 11.33 6.18
CA VAL A 66 -1.67 10.95 7.46
C VAL A 66 -0.63 11.12 8.56
N ARG A 67 -1.00 11.78 9.65
CA ARG A 67 -0.19 11.87 10.86
C ARG A 67 -0.64 10.83 11.86
N ALA A 68 0.31 10.10 12.43
CA ALA A 68 0.09 9.22 13.58
C ALA A 68 0.73 9.84 14.82
N THR A 69 0.00 9.89 15.94
CA THR A 69 0.43 10.58 17.17
C THR A 69 0.27 9.68 18.39
N LEU A 70 1.31 9.61 19.22
CA LEU A 70 1.28 8.93 20.52
C LEU A 70 0.69 9.85 21.60
N PRO A 71 0.17 9.31 22.71
CA PRO A 71 -0.29 10.11 23.85
C PRO A 71 0.79 11.02 24.45
N THR A 72 2.06 10.67 24.24
CA THR A 72 3.23 11.47 24.66
C THR A 72 3.45 12.71 23.79
N GLY A 73 2.72 12.87 22.69
CA GLY A 73 2.86 13.97 21.74
C GLY A 73 3.86 13.72 20.60
N ARG A 74 4.62 12.61 20.64
CA ARG A 74 5.45 12.19 19.51
C ARG A 74 4.57 11.84 18.31
N TYR A 75 4.93 12.30 17.12
CA TYR A 75 4.19 12.02 15.90
C TYR A 75 5.11 11.60 14.74
N ALA A 76 4.52 10.99 13.72
CA ALA A 76 5.14 10.70 12.43
C ALA A 76 4.11 10.88 11.31
N ASP A 77 4.57 11.37 10.16
CA ASP A 77 3.74 11.62 8.98
C ASP A 77 4.03 10.57 7.90
N GLY A 78 2.98 9.90 7.43
CA GLY A 78 3.05 8.92 6.35
C GLY A 78 2.37 9.45 5.10
N TRP A 79 3.09 9.42 3.98
CA TRP A 79 2.53 9.70 2.67
C TRP A 79 2.03 8.40 2.02
N GLY A 80 0.94 8.45 1.26
CA GLY A 80 0.45 7.32 0.48
C GLY A 80 -0.28 7.77 -0.77
N ASN A 81 0.10 7.22 -1.92
CA ASN A 81 -0.61 7.41 -3.18
C ASN A 81 -1.21 6.10 -3.69
N CYS A 82 -2.19 6.23 -4.57
CA CYS A 82 -2.64 5.15 -5.42
C CYS A 82 -3.18 5.75 -6.72
N SER A 83 -2.75 5.20 -7.85
CA SER A 83 -3.29 5.53 -9.17
C SER A 83 -4.15 4.41 -9.73
N ARG A 84 -5.08 4.75 -10.61
CA ARG A 84 -5.90 3.77 -11.35
C ARG A 84 -5.07 2.83 -12.23
N GLN A 85 -3.82 3.17 -12.51
CA GLN A 85 -2.90 2.38 -13.34
C GLN A 85 -2.19 1.27 -12.55
N GLU A 86 -2.21 1.31 -11.21
CA GLU A 86 -1.55 0.31 -10.36
C GLU A 86 -2.25 -1.06 -10.33
N GLY A 87 -3.46 -1.17 -10.90
CA GLY A 87 -4.32 -2.35 -10.81
C GLY A 87 -4.88 -2.83 -12.14
N ASN A 88 -5.27 -4.11 -12.17
CA ASN A 88 -5.69 -4.81 -13.38
C ASN A 88 -7.23 -4.87 -13.57
N LYS A 89 -8.01 -4.04 -12.85
CA LYS A 89 -9.49 -4.09 -12.86
C LYS A 89 -10.13 -2.71 -12.80
N ALA A 90 -11.40 -2.65 -13.22
CA ALA A 90 -12.27 -1.49 -13.05
C ALA A 90 -12.54 -1.26 -11.55
N HIS A 91 -11.63 -0.53 -10.90
CA HIS A 91 -11.78 -0.15 -9.50
C HIS A 91 -13.01 0.76 -9.36
N PRO A 92 -13.93 0.46 -8.41
CA PRO A 92 -14.92 1.43 -7.97
C PRO A 92 -14.22 2.74 -7.56
N ASN A 93 -14.87 3.89 -7.80
CA ASN A 93 -14.25 5.20 -7.52
C ASN A 93 -13.80 5.40 -6.06
N HIS A 94 -14.33 4.62 -5.11
CA HIS A 94 -13.95 4.70 -3.70
C HIS A 94 -12.71 3.86 -3.35
N ASP A 95 -12.29 2.93 -4.20
CA ASP A 95 -11.22 1.98 -3.88
C ASP A 95 -9.84 2.66 -3.90
N ILE A 96 -9.55 3.42 -4.96
CA ILE A 96 -8.30 4.19 -5.11
C ILE A 96 -8.00 5.09 -3.88
N PRO A 97 -8.92 5.97 -3.44
CA PRO A 97 -8.66 6.79 -2.26
C PRO A 97 -8.58 5.96 -0.97
N ALA A 98 -9.32 4.85 -0.85
CA ALA A 98 -9.23 3.97 0.32
C ALA A 98 -7.86 3.27 0.41
N THR A 99 -7.30 2.83 -0.74
CA THR A 99 -5.96 2.26 -0.81
C THR A 99 -4.90 3.28 -0.47
N ALA A 100 -4.95 4.47 -1.07
CA ALA A 100 -3.99 5.55 -0.80
C ALA A 100 -4.00 5.95 0.70
N MET A 101 -5.18 6.14 1.28
CA MET A 101 -5.33 6.43 2.71
C MET A 101 -4.80 5.29 3.59
N THR A 102 -5.05 4.04 3.21
CA THR A 102 -4.56 2.87 3.97
C THR A 102 -3.04 2.83 3.98
N ARG A 103 -2.38 3.04 2.83
CA ARG A 103 -0.91 3.11 2.74
C ARG A 103 -0.33 4.24 3.58
N ALA A 104 -0.90 5.44 3.46
CA ALA A 104 -0.48 6.59 4.26
C ALA A 104 -0.59 6.30 5.76
N THR A 105 -1.71 5.71 6.19
CA THR A 105 -1.93 5.37 7.60
C THR A 105 -0.95 4.31 8.11
N ASN A 106 -0.74 3.24 7.33
CA ASN A 106 0.15 2.16 7.73
C ASN A 106 1.59 2.67 7.85
N ARG A 107 2.07 3.47 6.89
CA ARG A 107 3.40 4.11 6.93
C ARG A 107 3.55 5.05 8.13
N ALA A 108 2.55 5.89 8.41
CA ALA A 108 2.59 6.79 9.56
C ALA A 108 2.73 6.02 10.89
N ILE A 109 1.98 4.92 11.06
CA ILE A 109 2.06 4.06 12.25
C ILE A 109 3.42 3.35 12.31
N ALA A 110 3.88 2.81 11.18
CA ALA A 110 5.14 2.08 11.05
C ALA A 110 6.34 2.96 11.43
N ASP A 111 6.41 4.17 10.88
CA ASP A 111 7.45 5.15 11.18
C ASP A 111 7.40 5.61 12.64
N LEU A 112 6.20 5.80 13.20
CA LEU A 112 6.04 6.22 14.60
C LEU A 112 6.59 5.20 15.60
N ILE A 113 6.36 3.90 15.34
CA ILE A 113 6.82 2.80 16.21
C ILE A 113 8.22 2.29 15.85
N GLY A 114 8.88 2.89 14.84
CA GLY A 114 10.22 2.50 14.40
C GLY A 114 10.27 1.16 13.64
N ALA A 115 9.13 0.71 13.12
CA ALA A 115 9.04 -0.47 12.27
C ALA A 115 9.21 -0.03 10.81
N GLY A 116 10.45 0.12 10.33
CA GLY A 116 10.75 0.51 8.94
C GLY A 116 10.42 -0.55 7.87
N GLU A 117 9.32 -1.27 8.04
CA GLU A 117 8.88 -2.35 7.16
C GLU A 117 7.91 -1.82 6.09
N VAL A 118 8.11 -2.27 4.85
CA VAL A 118 7.17 -2.04 3.74
C VAL A 118 5.92 -2.88 3.96
N THR A 119 4.74 -2.34 3.68
CA THR A 119 3.45 -2.98 3.96
C THR A 119 3.02 -3.96 2.86
N ALA A 120 2.15 -4.91 3.19
CA ALA A 120 1.65 -5.88 2.22
C ALA A 120 0.96 -5.21 1.01
N GLU A 121 0.22 -4.13 1.28
CA GLU A 121 -0.54 -3.39 0.27
C GLU A 121 0.36 -2.65 -0.75
N GLU A 122 1.61 -2.35 -0.40
CA GLU A 122 2.59 -1.72 -1.30
C GLU A 122 3.24 -2.75 -2.22
N ILE A 123 3.69 -3.87 -1.67
CA ILE A 123 4.32 -4.94 -2.45
C ILE A 123 3.32 -5.59 -3.40
N GLN A 124 2.06 -5.78 -2.98
CA GLN A 124 1.02 -6.28 -3.88
C GLN A 124 0.83 -5.35 -5.08
N ALA A 125 0.86 -4.04 -4.88
CA ALA A 125 0.72 -3.09 -5.98
C ALA A 125 1.91 -3.09 -6.93
N GLU A 126 3.13 -3.16 -6.40
CA GLU A 126 4.34 -3.32 -7.21
C GLU A 126 4.31 -4.62 -8.02
N GLU A 127 3.90 -5.75 -7.42
CA GLU A 127 3.75 -7.01 -8.13
C GLU A 127 2.71 -6.94 -9.25
N GLN A 128 1.57 -6.30 -9.00
CA GLN A 128 0.52 -6.14 -10.01
C GLN A 128 1.02 -5.27 -11.16
N MET A 129 1.69 -4.16 -10.86
CA MET A 129 2.32 -3.32 -11.89
C MET A 129 3.35 -4.10 -12.71
N ALA A 130 4.22 -4.88 -12.05
CA ALA A 130 5.21 -5.71 -12.72
C ALA A 130 4.56 -6.77 -13.64
N LYS A 131 3.46 -7.39 -13.21
CA LYS A 131 2.69 -8.35 -14.02
C LYS A 131 2.05 -7.66 -15.24
N VAL A 132 1.46 -6.48 -15.05
CA VAL A 132 0.87 -5.68 -16.14
C VAL A 132 1.93 -5.26 -17.15
N ALA A 133 3.08 -4.76 -16.69
CA ALA A 133 4.19 -4.38 -17.57
C ALA A 133 4.71 -5.57 -18.39
N ARG A 134 4.89 -6.74 -17.76
CA ARG A 134 5.31 -7.98 -18.45
C ARG A 134 4.26 -8.46 -19.46
N ALA A 135 2.97 -8.38 -19.13
CA ALA A 135 1.89 -8.76 -20.05
C ALA A 135 1.86 -7.82 -21.27
N LYS A 136 1.98 -6.50 -21.05
CA LYS A 136 2.02 -5.50 -22.12
C LYS A 136 3.24 -5.67 -23.04
N ALA A 137 4.40 -6.01 -22.48
CA ALA A 137 5.61 -6.31 -23.26
C ALA A 137 5.47 -7.59 -24.13
N LYS A 138 4.78 -8.62 -23.62
CA LYS A 138 4.49 -9.84 -24.41
C LYS A 138 3.52 -9.58 -25.56
N LEU A 139 2.47 -8.79 -25.32
CA LEU A 139 1.53 -8.36 -26.36
C LEU A 139 2.25 -7.58 -27.46
N ARG A 140 3.07 -6.60 -27.10
CA ARG A 140 3.84 -5.80 -28.06
C ARG A 140 4.78 -6.65 -28.94
N LYS A 141 5.49 -7.63 -28.35
CA LYS A 141 6.30 -8.59 -29.11
C LYS A 141 5.48 -9.48 -30.05
N LYS A 142 4.22 -9.77 -29.71
CA LYS A 142 3.33 -10.55 -30.57
C LYS A 142 2.86 -9.72 -31.76
N ASP A 143 2.54 -8.46 -31.54
CA ASP A 143 2.16 -7.53 -32.61
C ASP A 143 3.34 -7.29 -33.56
N ASP A 144 4.54 -7.09 -33.04
CA ASP A 144 5.77 -6.96 -33.84
C ASP A 144 6.03 -8.24 -34.69
N ASN A 145 5.83 -9.44 -34.11
CA ASN A 145 5.99 -10.70 -34.83
C ASN A 145 4.91 -10.98 -35.87
N VAL A 146 3.70 -10.39 -35.79
CA VAL A 146 2.62 -10.62 -36.76
C VAL A 146 2.85 -9.81 -38.04
N ILE A 147 3.43 -8.62 -37.92
CA ILE A 147 3.74 -7.75 -39.07
C ILE A 147 4.79 -8.39 -39.99
N ASP A 148 5.72 -9.18 -39.44
CA ASP A 148 6.76 -9.88 -40.20
C ASP A 148 6.26 -11.14 -40.94
N VAL A 149 5.06 -11.67 -40.65
CA VAL A 149 4.52 -12.88 -41.31
C VAL A 149 3.57 -12.55 -42.48
N GLU A 150 3.07 -11.31 -42.58
CA GLU A 150 2.17 -10.89 -43.68
C GLU A 150 2.93 -10.28 -44.87
N ALA A 151 4.26 -10.33 -44.88
CA ALA A 151 5.13 -9.74 -45.90
C ALA A 151 5.81 -10.76 -46.87
N GLU A 152 5.46 -12.05 -46.82
CA GLU A 152 5.89 -13.07 -47.81
C GLU A 152 4.74 -13.53 -48.74
#